data_AF-S3CJX7-F1
#
_entry.id   AF-S3CJX7-F1
#
_cell.length_a   1.000
_cell.length_b   1.000
_cell.length_c   1.000
_cell.angle_alpha   90.00
_cell.angle_beta   90.00
_cell.angle_gamma   90.00
#
_symmetry.space_group_name_H-M   'P 1'
#
loop_
_entity.id
_entity.type
_entity.pdbx_description
1 polymer ?
#
loop_
_entity_poly.entity_id
_entity_poly.type
_entity_poly.pdbx_seq_one_letter_code
_entity_poly.pdbx_strand_id
1 'polypeptide(L)'
;MVFPTTDIQLSRIPLLSLSAYATLASAFIFFFFFRRPAHPLKAPKLLPIFENLPVLGAVRFFTARLDFFRDGIRNSPTGNFCFWLGQHFIVGLSGDESRQVFFQNTKFGIAEGYAVLFGGGPRVKNDEGADVAQEPGFLSYFARRVNHLLRREYLAKNISPFIHDIQARLDELPSQTGMTDPFNSIYLIVFQLTMRMVGSAEIASNTTKLKKTLKLFETIEQSTTPTSIIFPWMPTLAFFKRTIAGGRLFHLFKGLMDDRKITGRREDDALQYLIDMGDDIKSVIQFIVGAVFAGQLNTGINASFMLTYIGSSRYWYDRVRAEVDGVVDKYAPDRSLPLTQRFEAIPIEAWETEFPLLDYCLRDSIRLQLLGTMYRRNIDDGDVKIGNEVIPSGAFITYHFSDVHQDPEIYSEPLKWDPSRYFPDRAEDKKKPLCWVGWGAGRHPCLGTRFAKLEQFLIVAIFITRYDFDTCDDKGVHYDEVPPPDLNAHAATKPKQPIRLRYKPRDLKA
;
A
#
# COMPACT_ATOMS: atom_id res chain seq x y z
N MET A 1 41.53 46.35 59.97
CA MET A 1 41.37 44.88 59.90
C MET A 1 41.16 44.53 58.44
N VAL A 2 42.11 43.78 57.89
CA VAL A 2 42.19 43.40 56.48
C VAL A 2 41.13 42.33 56.21
N PHE A 3 40.21 42.56 55.27
CA PHE A 3 39.34 41.50 54.74
C PHE A 3 40.11 40.79 53.61
N PRO A 4 40.27 39.46 53.66
CA PRO A 4 41.02 38.74 52.65
C PRO A 4 40.20 38.62 51.37
N THR A 5 40.76 39.08 50.26
CA THR A 5 40.35 38.69 48.91
C THR A 5 40.76 37.23 48.71
N THR A 6 39.82 36.31 48.87
CA THR A 6 39.98 34.95 48.35
C THR A 6 39.92 35.01 46.83
N ASP A 7 41.09 35.04 46.19
CA ASP A 7 41.26 34.64 44.79
C ASP A 7 40.78 33.19 44.64
N ILE A 8 39.59 33.01 44.09
CA ILE A 8 39.18 31.70 43.59
C ILE A 8 40.01 31.44 42.34
N GLN A 9 41.14 30.76 42.51
CA GLN A 9 41.79 30.08 41.40
C GLN A 9 40.79 29.04 40.88
N LEU A 10 40.11 29.38 39.77
CA LEU A 10 39.52 28.40 38.86
C LEU A 10 40.67 27.55 38.34
N SER A 11 41.02 26.54 39.14
CA SER A 11 41.98 25.51 38.78
C SER A 11 41.60 24.98 37.41
N ARG A 12 42.58 25.02 36.51
CA ARG A 12 42.47 24.51 35.16
C ARG A 12 42.00 23.06 35.24
N ILE A 13 40.71 22.82 35.03
CA ILE A 13 40.21 21.49 34.73
C ILE A 13 40.93 21.11 33.43
N PRO A 14 41.87 20.15 33.44
CA PRO A 14 42.64 19.85 32.25
C PRO A 14 41.65 19.44 31.14
N LEU A 15 41.79 19.96 29.93
CA LEU A 15 40.88 19.64 28.80
C LEU A 15 40.65 18.12 28.64
N LEU A 16 41.62 17.30 29.03
CA LEU A 16 41.53 15.84 29.12
C LEU A 16 40.42 15.34 30.06
N SER A 17 40.22 15.95 31.23
CA SER A 17 39.14 15.53 32.14
C SER A 17 37.76 15.97 31.65
N LEU A 18 37.63 17.16 31.03
CA LEU A 18 36.38 17.58 30.41
C LEU A 18 35.96 16.62 29.27
N SER A 19 36.93 16.17 28.46
CA SER A 19 36.69 15.19 27.40
C SER A 19 36.32 13.81 27.94
N ALA A 20 36.91 13.39 29.07
CA ALA A 20 36.58 12.13 29.72
C ALA A 20 35.17 12.17 30.35
N TYR A 21 34.79 13.27 31.01
CA TYR A 21 33.44 13.46 31.53
C TYR A 21 32.39 13.56 30.41
N ALA A 22 32.71 14.25 29.31
CA ALA A 22 31.84 14.28 28.13
C ALA A 22 31.67 12.89 27.53
N THR A 23 32.75 12.11 27.41
CA THR A 23 32.70 10.74 26.90
C THR A 23 31.90 9.81 27.82
N LEU A 24 32.09 9.90 29.14
CA LEU A 24 31.32 9.13 30.13
C LEU A 24 29.86 9.56 30.16
N ALA A 25 29.56 10.85 30.06
CA ALA A 25 28.20 11.36 29.97
C ALA A 25 27.53 10.92 28.66
N SER A 26 28.23 10.97 27.53
CA SER A 26 27.74 10.46 26.25
C SER A 26 27.55 8.94 26.29
N ALA A 27 28.46 8.18 26.89
CA ALA A 27 28.33 6.74 27.07
C ALA A 27 27.20 6.38 28.03
N PHE A 28 26.98 7.18 29.08
CA PHE A 28 25.88 7.02 30.02
C PHE A 28 24.54 7.38 29.37
N ILE A 29 24.44 8.49 28.64
CA ILE A 29 23.27 8.86 27.84
C ILE A 29 23.00 7.77 26.80
N PHE A 30 24.04 7.27 26.13
CA PHE A 30 23.92 6.18 25.17
C PHE A 30 23.39 4.91 25.83
N PHE A 31 23.96 4.50 26.97
CA PHE A 31 23.51 3.33 27.70
C PHE A 31 22.11 3.53 28.28
N PHE A 32 21.78 4.71 28.80
CA PHE A 32 20.49 4.98 29.44
C PHE A 32 19.35 5.06 28.43
N PHE A 33 19.55 5.75 27.30
CA PHE A 33 18.52 5.91 26.28
C PHE A 33 18.45 4.76 25.27
N PHE A 34 19.53 3.97 25.11
CA PHE A 34 19.57 2.87 24.14
C PHE A 34 19.75 1.48 24.77
N ARG A 35 19.65 1.34 26.10
CA ARG A 35 19.56 0.02 26.74
C ARG A 35 18.26 -0.65 26.34
N ARG A 36 18.40 -1.75 25.61
CA ARG A 36 17.27 -2.63 25.28
C ARG A 36 16.90 -3.47 26.49
N PRO A 37 15.60 -3.71 26.73
CA PRO A 37 15.14 -4.72 27.66
C PRO A 37 15.80 -6.08 27.41
N ALA A 38 15.87 -6.92 28.43
CA ALA A 38 16.27 -8.31 28.27
C ALA A 38 15.34 -9.01 27.27
N HIS A 39 15.88 -9.96 26.52
CA HIS A 39 15.08 -10.76 25.59
C HIS A 39 13.96 -11.49 26.37
N PRO A 40 12.68 -11.31 25.99
CA PRO A 40 11.57 -11.87 26.76
C PRO A 40 11.60 -13.40 26.78
N LEU A 41 11.23 -13.97 27.93
CA LEU A 41 11.23 -15.42 28.12
C LEU A 41 10.27 -16.10 27.13
N LYS A 42 10.74 -17.16 26.44
CA LYS A 42 10.00 -17.89 25.39
C LYS A 42 9.62 -17.06 24.16
N ALA A 43 10.10 -15.82 24.02
CA ALA A 43 9.97 -15.13 22.74
C ALA A 43 10.79 -15.87 21.66
N PRO A 44 10.41 -15.77 20.38
CA PRO A 44 11.17 -16.36 19.30
C PRO A 44 12.63 -15.91 19.28
N LYS A 45 13.45 -16.70 18.58
CA LYS A 45 14.90 -16.50 18.53
C LYS A 45 15.24 -15.08 18.09
N LEU A 46 16.00 -14.36 18.92
CA LEU A 46 16.55 -13.06 18.56
C LEU A 46 17.60 -13.25 17.46
N LEU A 47 17.48 -12.49 16.37
CA LEU A 47 18.46 -12.52 15.29
C LEU A 47 19.85 -12.07 15.80
N PRO A 48 20.94 -12.46 15.11
CA PRO A 48 22.29 -12.07 15.50
C PRO A 48 22.50 -10.56 15.60
N ILE A 49 23.57 -10.14 16.29
CA ILE A 49 23.84 -8.73 16.58
C ILE A 49 24.01 -7.85 15.33
N PHE A 50 24.50 -8.42 14.22
CA PHE A 50 24.64 -7.68 12.96
C PHE A 50 23.28 -7.33 12.31
N GLU A 51 22.22 -8.10 12.62
CA GLU A 51 20.82 -7.77 12.28
C GLU A 51 20.12 -6.96 13.38
N ASN A 52 20.83 -6.65 14.47
CA ASN A 52 20.30 -5.98 15.65
C ASN A 52 21.25 -4.89 16.14
N LEU A 53 21.84 -4.13 15.22
CA LEU A 53 22.81 -3.09 15.57
C LEU A 53 22.26 -2.19 16.68
N PRO A 54 23.06 -1.86 17.71
CA PRO A 54 22.64 -0.91 18.74
C PRO A 54 22.15 0.38 18.08
N VAL A 55 21.06 0.95 18.60
CA VAL A 55 20.39 2.16 18.07
C VAL A 55 19.69 1.96 16.71
N LEU A 56 20.40 1.53 15.67
CA LEU A 56 19.86 1.44 14.31
C LEU A 56 18.85 0.30 14.14
N GLY A 57 19.08 -0.84 14.80
CA GLY A 57 18.27 -2.05 14.62
C GLY A 57 18.54 -2.76 13.31
N ALA A 58 17.55 -3.50 12.82
CA ALA A 58 17.63 -4.30 11.60
C ALA A 58 17.66 -3.44 10.33
N VAL A 59 18.86 -3.12 9.83
CA VAL A 59 19.02 -2.31 8.59
C VAL A 59 18.46 -3.04 7.37
N ARG A 60 18.72 -4.35 7.24
CA ARG A 60 18.26 -5.16 6.10
C ARG A 60 16.74 -5.28 6.02
N PHE A 61 16.01 -5.05 7.12
CA PHE A 61 14.56 -4.92 7.09
C PHE A 61 14.06 -3.83 6.13
N PHE A 62 14.90 -2.84 5.79
CA PHE A 62 14.56 -1.78 4.83
C PHE A 62 15.30 -1.87 3.50
N THR A 63 16.48 -2.48 3.46
CA THR A 63 17.34 -2.48 2.27
C THR A 63 17.36 -3.81 1.52
N ALA A 64 17.00 -4.91 2.19
CA ALA A 64 17.01 -6.27 1.67
C ALA A 64 15.89 -7.08 2.34
N ARG A 65 14.65 -6.57 2.25
CA ARG A 65 13.53 -7.01 3.09
C ARG A 65 13.19 -8.50 2.92
N LEU A 66 13.05 -8.99 1.70
CA LEU A 66 12.75 -10.40 1.46
C LEU A 66 13.88 -11.29 1.99
N ASP A 67 15.13 -10.93 1.70
CA ASP A 67 16.30 -11.71 2.12
C ASP A 67 16.42 -11.73 3.65
N PHE A 68 16.15 -10.59 4.31
CA PHE A 68 16.10 -10.48 5.76
C PHE A 68 15.08 -11.46 6.37
N PHE A 69 13.87 -11.53 5.81
CA PHE A 69 12.86 -12.48 6.28
C PHE A 69 13.25 -13.92 6.01
N ARG A 70 13.74 -14.25 4.80
CA ARG A 70 14.18 -15.61 4.46
C ARG A 70 15.31 -16.11 5.37
N ASP A 71 16.27 -15.24 5.66
CA ASP A 71 17.36 -15.55 6.58
C ASP A 71 16.84 -15.69 8.02
N GLY A 72 15.93 -14.82 8.44
CA GLY A 72 15.32 -14.90 9.77
C GLY A 72 14.57 -16.21 9.99
N ILE A 73 13.77 -16.62 9.00
CA ILE A 73 13.04 -17.89 8.98
C ILE A 73 14.03 -19.07 9.03
N ARG A 74 15.01 -19.10 8.13
CA ARG A 74 15.99 -20.20 8.04
C ARG A 74 16.82 -20.37 9.32
N ASN A 75 17.12 -19.27 9.99
CA ASN A 75 17.93 -19.27 11.20
C ASN A 75 17.12 -19.51 12.48
N SER A 76 15.80 -19.69 12.39
CA SER A 76 14.94 -20.00 13.53
C SER A 76 14.37 -21.43 13.47
N PRO A 77 14.41 -22.21 14.57
CA PRO A 77 13.82 -23.56 14.61
C PRO A 77 12.33 -23.62 14.28
N THR A 78 11.57 -22.58 14.64
CA THR A 78 10.11 -22.50 14.41
C THR A 78 9.75 -21.71 13.17
N GLY A 79 10.73 -21.08 12.50
CA GLY A 79 10.52 -20.07 11.47
C GLY A 79 10.18 -18.67 12.02
N ASN A 80 9.69 -18.55 13.25
CA ASN A 80 9.44 -17.25 13.89
C ASN A 80 10.73 -16.66 14.45
N PHE A 81 10.93 -15.36 14.38
CA PHE A 81 12.17 -14.72 14.86
C PHE A 81 11.89 -13.34 15.46
N CYS A 82 12.85 -12.82 16.23
CA CYS A 82 12.74 -11.51 16.84
C CYS A 82 13.88 -10.59 16.39
N PHE A 83 13.60 -9.30 16.33
CA PHE A 83 14.60 -8.27 16.08
C PHE A 83 14.15 -6.94 16.67
N TRP A 84 15.09 -5.99 16.74
CA TRP A 84 14.85 -4.65 17.22
C TRP A 84 14.89 -3.65 16.08
N LEU A 85 13.98 -2.69 16.15
CA LEU A 85 13.97 -1.50 15.30
C LEU A 85 13.92 -0.26 16.18
N GLY A 86 15.06 0.41 16.35
CA GLY A 86 15.21 1.40 17.42
C GLY A 86 14.90 0.78 18.79
N GLN A 87 13.86 1.30 19.45
CA GLN A 87 13.34 0.83 20.74
C GLN A 87 12.23 -0.23 20.62
N HIS A 88 11.78 -0.54 19.41
CA HIS A 88 10.63 -1.41 19.20
C HIS A 88 11.09 -2.87 19.08
N PHE A 89 10.55 -3.74 19.92
CA PHE A 89 10.72 -5.18 19.82
C PHE A 89 9.73 -5.73 18.79
N ILE A 90 10.24 -6.42 17.78
CA ILE A 90 9.45 -6.92 16.66
C ILE A 90 9.58 -8.44 16.58
N VAL A 91 8.44 -9.12 16.43
CA VAL A 91 8.34 -10.56 16.16
C VAL A 91 7.96 -10.77 14.70
N GLY A 92 8.86 -11.37 13.92
CA GLY A 92 8.60 -11.88 12.58
C GLY A 92 7.95 -13.25 12.65
N LEU A 93 6.79 -13.40 12.02
CA LEU A 93 6.03 -14.64 11.98
C LEU A 93 6.13 -15.32 10.61
N SER A 94 6.20 -16.65 10.63
CA SER A 94 6.25 -17.51 9.44
C SER A 94 5.55 -18.84 9.70
N GLY A 95 5.03 -19.47 8.66
CA GLY A 95 4.39 -20.78 8.71
C GLY A 95 2.90 -20.74 9.03
N ASP A 96 2.24 -21.88 8.83
CA ASP A 96 0.77 -21.97 8.80
C ASP A 96 0.09 -21.66 10.15
N GLU A 97 0.66 -22.09 11.27
CA GLU A 97 0.14 -21.80 12.61
C GLU A 97 0.25 -20.30 12.92
N SER A 98 1.46 -19.74 12.77
CA SER A 98 1.73 -18.33 13.04
C SER A 98 0.93 -17.40 12.13
N ARG A 99 0.74 -17.79 10.85
CA ARG A 99 -0.13 -17.07 9.90
C ARG A 99 -1.56 -17.00 10.43
N GLN A 100 -2.14 -18.11 10.87
CA GLN A 100 -3.49 -18.12 11.43
C GLN A 100 -3.60 -17.21 12.66
N VAL A 101 -2.64 -17.29 13.58
CA VAL A 101 -2.60 -16.40 14.75
C VAL A 101 -2.52 -14.93 14.33
N PHE A 102 -1.66 -14.58 13.37
CA PHE A 102 -1.51 -13.20 12.88
C PHE A 102 -2.83 -12.60 12.35
N PHE A 103 -3.58 -13.37 11.56
CA PHE A 103 -4.78 -12.88 10.89
C PHE A 103 -6.06 -12.99 11.74
N GLN A 104 -6.09 -13.90 12.72
CA GLN A 104 -7.31 -14.23 13.45
C GLN A 104 -7.33 -13.77 14.91
N ASN A 105 -6.18 -13.46 15.51
CA ASN A 105 -6.12 -13.09 16.92
C ASN A 105 -6.75 -11.71 17.18
N THR A 106 -7.64 -11.62 18.17
CA THR A 106 -8.36 -10.39 18.54
C THR A 106 -7.49 -9.38 19.28
N LYS A 107 -6.38 -9.82 19.87
CA LYS A 107 -5.43 -9.04 20.67
C LYS A 107 -4.40 -8.29 19.82
N PHE A 108 -4.47 -8.42 18.49
CA PHE A 108 -3.52 -7.80 17.57
C PHE A 108 -4.10 -6.55 16.93
N GLY A 109 -3.66 -5.40 17.43
CA GLY A 109 -4.05 -4.07 16.94
C GLY A 109 -3.38 -3.71 15.62
N ILE A 110 -4.19 -3.43 14.58
CA ILE A 110 -3.70 -3.01 13.27
C ILE A 110 -3.28 -1.53 13.25
N ALA A 111 -4.05 -0.65 13.88
CA ALA A 111 -3.78 0.78 13.89
C ALA A 111 -2.45 1.07 14.60
N GLU A 112 -2.24 0.43 15.75
CA GLU A 112 -1.06 0.53 16.58
C GLU A 112 0.18 -0.03 15.88
N GLY A 113 0.03 -1.14 15.15
CA GLY A 113 1.12 -1.73 14.35
C GLY A 113 1.59 -0.81 13.23
N TYR A 114 0.66 -0.28 12.44
CA TYR A 114 0.97 0.58 11.29
C TYR A 114 1.39 2.01 11.69
N ALA A 115 0.89 2.54 12.81
CA ALA A 115 1.25 3.88 13.31
C ALA A 115 2.78 4.08 13.43
N VAL A 116 3.49 3.00 13.81
CA VAL A 116 4.95 3.02 14.00
C VAL A 116 5.67 2.41 12.80
N LEU A 117 5.34 1.18 12.41
CA LEU A 117 6.18 0.41 11.47
C LEU A 117 5.97 0.76 10.00
N PHE A 118 4.86 1.40 9.65
CA PHE A 118 4.63 1.82 8.27
C PHE A 118 5.41 3.09 7.93
N GLY A 119 5.58 4.01 8.89
CA GLY A 119 6.38 5.24 8.76
C GLY A 119 5.93 6.25 7.68
N GLY A 120 5.11 5.84 6.71
CA GLY A 120 4.75 6.56 5.50
C GLY A 120 3.30 7.04 5.41
N GLY A 121 2.49 6.74 6.43
CA GLY A 121 1.11 7.18 6.48
C GLY A 121 1.00 8.72 6.55
N PRO A 122 0.01 9.33 5.88
CA PRO A 122 -0.30 10.74 6.07
C PRO A 122 -0.67 11.00 7.54
N ARG A 123 -0.09 12.05 8.13
CA ARG A 123 -0.35 12.46 9.52
C ARG A 123 -1.08 13.78 9.55
N VAL A 124 -2.36 13.76 9.92
CA VAL A 124 -3.12 14.96 10.28
C VAL A 124 -3.14 15.04 11.80
N LYS A 125 -2.70 16.18 12.35
CA LYS A 125 -2.67 16.40 13.79
C LYS A 125 -3.96 17.04 14.29
N ASN A 126 -4.46 16.60 15.44
CA ASN A 126 -5.53 17.25 16.18
C ASN A 126 -5.03 18.51 16.91
N ASP A 127 -5.90 19.21 17.65
CA ASP A 127 -5.54 20.46 18.36
C ASP A 127 -4.52 20.24 19.49
N GLU A 128 -4.43 19.02 20.02
CA GLU A 128 -3.46 18.60 21.03
C GLU A 128 -2.14 18.09 20.40
N GLY A 129 -2.06 18.08 19.07
CA GLY A 129 -0.88 17.65 18.31
C GLY A 129 -0.75 16.14 18.12
N ALA A 130 -1.73 15.34 18.56
CA ALA A 130 -1.80 13.89 18.34
C ALA A 130 -2.30 13.56 16.93
N ASP A 131 -1.92 12.39 16.42
CA ASP A 131 -2.31 11.92 15.08
C ASP A 131 -3.76 11.42 15.07
N VAL A 132 -4.61 12.04 14.24
CA VAL A 132 -6.05 11.71 14.14
C VAL A 132 -6.25 10.23 13.80
N ALA A 133 -5.36 9.64 12.99
CA ALA A 133 -5.45 8.22 12.63
C ALA A 133 -5.28 7.26 13.81
N GLN A 134 -4.71 7.74 14.92
CA GLN A 134 -4.44 6.97 16.13
C GLN A 134 -5.47 7.23 17.23
N GLU A 135 -6.44 8.11 17.00
CA GLU A 135 -7.48 8.39 17.97
C GLU A 135 -8.39 7.16 18.19
N PRO A 136 -8.80 6.89 19.44
CA PRO A 136 -9.73 5.82 19.73
C PRO A 136 -10.99 5.91 18.87
N GLY A 137 -11.30 4.84 18.16
CA GLY A 137 -12.50 4.77 17.31
C GLY A 137 -12.34 5.31 15.89
N PHE A 138 -11.22 5.94 15.53
CA PHE A 138 -10.98 6.42 14.15
C PHE A 138 -11.10 5.30 13.12
N LEU A 139 -10.53 4.12 13.39
CA LEU A 139 -10.63 2.99 12.46
C LEU A 139 -12.09 2.54 12.22
N SER A 140 -12.92 2.58 13.27
CA SER A 140 -14.35 2.27 13.16
C SER A 140 -15.09 3.35 12.37
N TYR A 141 -14.78 4.63 12.63
CA TYR A 141 -15.25 5.76 11.82
C TYR A 141 -14.89 5.61 10.35
N PHE A 142 -13.60 5.38 10.05
CA PHE A 142 -13.07 5.19 8.71
C PHE A 142 -13.78 4.03 8.00
N ALA A 143 -13.88 2.88 8.65
CA ALA A 143 -14.56 1.71 8.10
C ALA A 143 -16.04 1.99 7.79
N ARG A 144 -16.77 2.71 8.64
CA ARG A 144 -18.18 3.08 8.38
C ARG A 144 -18.31 3.97 7.15
N ARG A 145 -17.43 4.96 6.98
CA ARG A 145 -17.45 5.88 5.83
C ARG A 145 -17.08 5.14 4.54
N VAL A 146 -16.02 4.34 4.54
CA VAL A 146 -15.64 3.49 3.39
C VAL A 146 -16.78 2.54 3.02
N ASN A 147 -17.35 1.81 3.98
CA ASN A 147 -18.42 0.86 3.69
C ASN A 147 -19.68 1.52 3.09
N HIS A 148 -19.95 2.79 3.39
CA HIS A 148 -21.02 3.54 2.73
C HIS A 148 -20.68 3.82 1.26
N LEU A 149 -19.49 4.35 0.99
CA LEU A 149 -19.04 4.70 -0.35
C LEU A 149 -18.86 3.47 -1.26
N LEU A 150 -18.67 2.28 -0.69
CA LEU A 150 -18.47 1.03 -1.44
C LEU A 150 -19.72 0.15 -1.56
N ARG A 151 -20.90 0.70 -1.21
CA ARG A 151 -22.19 0.04 -1.45
C ARG A 151 -22.46 -0.12 -2.95
N ARG A 152 -23.35 -1.06 -3.29
CA ARG A 152 -23.63 -1.41 -4.68
C ARG A 152 -24.16 -0.21 -5.45
N GLU A 153 -25.07 0.51 -4.82
CA GLU A 153 -25.76 1.67 -5.39
C GLU A 153 -24.76 2.81 -5.65
N TYR A 154 -23.82 3.02 -4.72
CA TYR A 154 -22.79 4.04 -4.84
C TYR A 154 -21.75 3.68 -5.92
N LEU A 155 -21.40 2.40 -6.06
CA LEU A 155 -20.54 1.93 -7.14
C LEU A 155 -21.24 2.05 -8.50
N ALA A 156 -22.51 1.61 -8.59
CA ALA A 156 -23.28 1.63 -9.82
C ALA A 156 -23.43 3.04 -10.39
N LYS A 157 -23.72 4.04 -9.54
CA LYS A 157 -23.80 5.44 -9.99
C LYS A 157 -22.48 6.00 -10.52
N ASN A 158 -21.34 5.44 -10.10
CA ASN A 158 -20.01 5.90 -10.51
C ASN A 158 -19.44 5.16 -11.73
N ILE A 159 -20.09 4.08 -12.21
CA ILE A 159 -19.61 3.31 -13.39
C ILE A 159 -19.48 4.20 -14.62
N SER A 160 -20.53 4.97 -14.97
CA SER A 160 -20.50 5.86 -16.13
C SER A 160 -19.38 6.92 -16.01
N PRO A 161 -19.26 7.70 -14.91
CA PRO A 161 -18.12 8.57 -14.69
C PRO A 161 -16.76 7.89 -14.83
N PHE A 162 -16.60 6.65 -14.36
CA PHE A 162 -15.35 5.91 -14.52
C PHE A 162 -15.03 5.57 -15.97
N ILE A 163 -16.02 5.06 -16.71
CA ILE A 163 -15.84 4.69 -18.12
C ILE A 163 -15.42 5.93 -18.91
N HIS A 164 -16.09 7.06 -18.68
CA HIS A 164 -15.75 8.34 -19.31
C HIS A 164 -14.36 8.84 -18.92
N ASP A 165 -13.98 8.76 -17.64
CA ASP A 165 -12.64 9.13 -17.18
C ASP A 165 -11.55 8.26 -17.81
N ILE A 166 -11.73 6.93 -17.80
CA ILE A 166 -10.80 5.97 -18.41
C ILE A 166 -10.63 6.31 -19.89
N GLN A 167 -11.72 6.50 -20.63
CA GLN A 167 -11.64 6.85 -22.05
C GLN A 167 -10.93 8.18 -22.29
N ALA A 168 -11.28 9.22 -21.55
CA ALA A 168 -10.65 10.53 -21.68
C ALA A 168 -9.14 10.50 -21.35
N ARG A 169 -8.68 9.59 -20.48
CA ARG A 169 -7.24 9.36 -20.24
C ARG A 169 -6.59 8.58 -21.36
N LEU A 170 -7.26 7.55 -21.88
CA LEU A 170 -6.76 6.76 -23.00
C LEU A 170 -6.75 7.55 -24.32
N ASP A 171 -7.58 8.58 -24.46
CA ASP A 171 -7.58 9.53 -25.58
C ASP A 171 -6.36 10.46 -25.58
N GLU A 172 -5.63 10.57 -24.45
CA GLU A 172 -4.35 11.27 -24.41
C GLU A 172 -3.23 10.46 -25.10
N LEU A 173 -3.44 9.16 -25.34
CA LEU A 173 -2.51 8.35 -26.11
C LEU A 173 -2.67 8.66 -27.61
N PRO A 174 -1.56 8.74 -28.38
CA PRO A 174 -1.62 8.89 -29.82
C PRO A 174 -2.60 7.93 -30.49
N SER A 175 -3.35 8.43 -31.48
CA SER A 175 -4.34 7.65 -32.24
C SER A 175 -3.72 6.62 -33.20
N GLN A 176 -2.39 6.53 -33.26
CA GLN A 176 -1.64 5.59 -34.07
C GLN A 176 -0.96 4.54 -33.19
N THR A 177 -0.30 3.55 -33.81
CA THR A 177 0.51 2.59 -33.06
C THR A 177 1.59 3.31 -32.24
N GLY A 178 1.74 2.93 -30.98
CA GLY A 178 2.64 3.61 -30.05
C GLY A 178 3.05 2.72 -28.88
N MET A 179 3.79 3.32 -27.95
CA MET A 179 4.17 2.70 -26.68
C MET A 179 3.73 3.60 -25.52
N THR A 180 3.26 3.00 -24.43
CA THR A 180 2.95 3.72 -23.19
C THR A 180 3.61 3.03 -22.00
N ASP A 181 3.98 3.82 -20.99
CA ASP A 181 4.40 3.32 -19.70
C ASP A 181 3.16 3.10 -18.82
N PRO A 182 2.73 1.85 -18.56
CA PRO A 182 1.53 1.61 -17.78
C PRO A 182 1.65 2.14 -16.34
N PHE A 183 2.86 2.16 -15.77
CA PHE A 183 3.12 2.67 -14.43
C PHE A 183 3.05 4.20 -14.33
N ASN A 184 2.80 4.89 -15.44
CA ASN A 184 2.45 6.31 -15.49
C ASN A 184 1.03 6.53 -16.03
N SER A 185 0.68 5.94 -17.17
CA SER A 185 -0.61 6.15 -17.82
C SER A 185 -1.75 5.50 -17.03
N ILE A 186 -1.64 4.21 -16.72
CA ILE A 186 -2.66 3.48 -15.94
C ILE A 186 -2.65 3.92 -14.49
N TYR A 187 -1.47 4.20 -13.93
CA TYR A 187 -1.34 4.72 -12.56
C TYR A 187 -2.13 6.02 -12.34
N LEU A 188 -2.14 6.93 -13.33
CA LEU A 188 -2.93 8.17 -13.27
C LEU A 188 -4.43 7.90 -13.38
N ILE A 189 -4.86 6.93 -14.19
CA ILE A 189 -6.27 6.54 -14.30
C ILE A 189 -6.79 6.05 -12.95
N VAL A 190 -6.06 5.14 -12.30
CA VAL A 190 -6.41 4.65 -10.95
C VAL A 190 -6.51 5.82 -9.96
N PHE A 191 -5.59 6.79 -10.02
CA PHE A 191 -5.66 7.95 -9.14
C PHE A 191 -6.92 8.79 -9.37
N GLN A 192 -7.34 8.93 -10.62
CA GLN A 192 -8.57 9.63 -10.98
C GLN A 192 -9.81 8.92 -10.44
N LEU A 193 -9.92 7.62 -10.66
CA LEU A 193 -11.08 6.83 -10.23
C LEU A 193 -11.14 6.71 -8.70
N THR A 194 -10.00 6.54 -8.05
CA THR A 194 -9.90 6.61 -6.59
C THR A 194 -10.33 8.00 -6.08
N MET A 195 -9.92 9.09 -6.73
CA MET A 195 -10.35 10.45 -6.36
C MET A 195 -11.86 10.66 -6.55
N ARG A 196 -12.47 10.08 -7.61
CA ARG A 196 -13.94 10.07 -7.79
C ARG A 196 -14.63 9.39 -6.61
N MET A 197 -14.10 8.25 -6.15
CA MET A 197 -14.78 7.42 -5.16
C MET A 197 -14.69 7.88 -3.72
N VAL A 198 -13.51 8.35 -3.31
CA VAL A 198 -13.23 8.64 -1.89
C VAL A 198 -12.69 10.05 -1.67
N GLY A 199 -12.56 10.84 -2.73
CA GLY A 199 -12.05 12.20 -2.70
C GLY A 199 -13.08 13.22 -3.14
N SER A 200 -12.73 14.02 -4.16
CA SER A 200 -13.59 15.09 -4.66
C SER A 200 -13.68 15.15 -6.18
N ALA A 201 -14.87 15.47 -6.68
CA ALA A 201 -15.16 15.61 -8.09
C ALA A 201 -14.37 16.75 -8.74
N GLU A 202 -14.09 17.84 -8.02
CA GLU A 202 -13.33 18.98 -8.56
C GLU A 202 -11.86 18.65 -8.83
N ILE A 203 -11.29 17.70 -8.09
CA ILE A 203 -9.93 17.19 -8.37
C ILE A 203 -10.01 16.16 -9.50
N ALA A 204 -10.93 15.19 -9.39
CA ALA A 204 -11.09 14.12 -10.37
C ALA A 204 -11.37 14.63 -11.80
N SER A 205 -12.20 15.68 -11.92
CA SER A 205 -12.64 16.22 -13.22
C SER A 205 -11.66 17.24 -13.82
N ASN A 206 -10.56 17.58 -13.14
CA ASN A 206 -9.60 18.57 -13.62
C ASN A 206 -8.19 17.98 -13.69
N THR A 207 -7.73 17.67 -14.90
CA THR A 207 -6.43 17.04 -15.16
C THR A 207 -5.25 17.74 -14.48
N THR A 208 -5.24 19.08 -14.47
CA THR A 208 -4.15 19.85 -13.85
C THR A 208 -4.15 19.71 -12.33
N LYS A 209 -5.33 19.83 -11.69
CA LYS A 209 -5.48 19.60 -10.25
C LYS A 209 -5.14 18.15 -9.92
N LEU A 210 -5.65 17.19 -10.68
CA LEU A 210 -5.39 15.77 -10.50
C LEU A 210 -3.88 15.44 -10.51
N LYS A 211 -3.16 15.83 -11.57
CA LYS A 211 -1.69 15.60 -11.69
C LYS A 211 -0.92 16.30 -10.57
N LYS A 212 -1.33 17.51 -10.18
CA LYS A 212 -0.71 18.25 -9.06
C LYS A 212 -0.94 17.55 -7.72
N THR A 213 -2.14 17.04 -7.48
CA THR A 213 -2.48 16.30 -6.27
C THR A 213 -1.72 14.99 -6.22
N LEU A 214 -1.68 14.22 -7.32
CA LEU A 214 -0.91 12.97 -7.40
C LEU A 214 0.55 13.17 -7.02
N LYS A 215 1.19 14.22 -7.53
CA LYS A 215 2.58 14.56 -7.20
C LYS A 215 2.79 14.80 -5.70
N LEU A 216 1.81 15.34 -4.98
CA LEU A 216 1.88 15.52 -3.53
C LEU A 216 1.80 14.17 -2.81
N PHE A 217 0.93 13.26 -3.26
CA PHE A 217 0.85 11.89 -2.74
C PHE A 217 2.17 11.14 -2.96
N GLU A 218 2.72 11.15 -4.18
CA GLU A 218 4.01 10.54 -4.50
C GLU A 218 5.16 11.14 -3.66
N THR A 219 5.13 12.46 -3.40
CA THR A 219 6.14 13.11 -2.55
C THR A 219 6.10 12.60 -1.11
N ILE A 220 4.90 12.40 -0.55
CA ILE A 220 4.73 11.86 0.81
C ILE A 220 5.19 10.40 0.85
N GLU A 221 4.77 9.59 -0.13
CA GLU A 221 5.17 8.19 -0.28
C GLU A 221 6.71 8.05 -0.30
N GLN A 222 7.38 8.78 -1.20
CA GLN A 222 8.84 8.76 -1.36
C GLN A 222 9.60 9.33 -0.17
N SER A 223 8.92 10.05 0.73
CA SER A 223 9.52 10.60 1.95
C SER A 223 9.49 9.61 3.13
N THR A 224 8.94 8.41 2.91
CA THR A 224 8.94 7.32 3.89
C THR A 224 10.34 6.73 3.99
N THR A 225 11.02 7.01 5.12
CA THR A 225 12.40 6.59 5.33
C THR A 225 12.54 5.81 6.63
N PRO A 226 13.52 4.88 6.73
CA PRO A 226 13.81 4.16 7.98
C PRO A 226 14.05 5.09 9.16
N THR A 227 14.69 6.25 8.91
CA THR A 227 14.94 7.29 9.91
C THR A 227 13.67 7.82 10.55
N SER A 228 12.55 7.86 9.83
CA SER A 228 11.27 8.33 10.38
C SER A 228 10.66 7.38 11.43
N ILE A 229 11.11 6.12 11.45
CA ILE A 229 10.70 5.10 12.41
C ILE A 229 11.71 5.02 13.56
N ILE A 230 13.01 5.02 13.23
CA ILE A 230 14.09 4.90 14.22
C ILE A 230 14.27 6.19 15.03
N PHE A 231 14.20 7.35 14.36
CA PHE A 231 14.41 8.68 14.94
C PHE A 231 13.28 9.64 14.56
N PRO A 232 12.06 9.45 15.09
CA PRO A 232 10.88 10.22 14.68
C PRO A 232 10.98 11.72 14.96
N TRP A 233 11.85 12.14 15.90
CA TRP A 233 12.11 13.54 16.26
C TRP A 233 13.12 14.22 15.33
N MET A 234 13.83 13.48 14.48
CA MET A 234 14.93 14.02 13.68
C MET A 234 14.41 14.77 12.44
N PRO A 235 14.74 16.06 12.27
CA PRO A 235 14.25 16.89 11.16
C PRO A 235 15.04 16.61 9.87
N THR A 236 14.78 15.47 9.23
CA THR A 236 15.42 15.10 7.94
C THR A 236 14.81 15.85 6.75
N LEU A 237 15.50 15.90 5.61
CA LEU A 237 14.95 16.46 4.37
C LEU A 237 13.64 15.75 3.95
N ALA A 238 13.56 14.43 4.14
CA ALA A 238 12.35 13.66 3.89
C ALA A 238 11.21 14.10 4.83
N PHE A 239 11.50 14.33 6.11
CA PHE A 239 10.52 14.88 7.07
C PHE A 239 9.97 16.23 6.61
N PHE A 240 10.83 17.16 6.15
CA PHE A 240 10.39 18.46 5.65
C PHE A 240 9.56 18.35 4.37
N LYS A 241 10.02 17.57 3.38
CA LYS A 241 9.27 17.33 2.13
C LYS A 241 7.88 16.77 2.42
N ARG A 242 7.78 15.77 3.30
CA ARG A 242 6.52 15.18 3.74
C ARG A 242 5.61 16.20 4.43
N THR A 243 6.15 16.97 5.37
CA THR A 243 5.39 17.98 6.11
C THR A 243 4.83 19.06 5.19
N ILE A 244 5.64 19.56 4.25
CA ILE A 244 5.19 20.56 3.26
C ILE A 244 4.13 19.98 2.32
N ALA A 245 4.32 18.76 1.82
CA ALA A 245 3.36 18.10 0.93
C ALA A 245 2.03 17.82 1.65
N GLY A 246 2.07 17.32 2.88
CA GLY A 246 0.89 17.11 3.72
C GLY A 246 0.16 18.42 4.02
N GLY A 247 0.88 19.49 4.35
CA GLY A 247 0.32 20.81 4.52
C GLY A 247 -0.37 21.33 3.25
N ARG A 248 0.22 21.11 2.06
CA ARG A 248 -0.40 21.49 0.78
C ARG A 248 -1.67 20.70 0.47
N LEU A 249 -1.70 19.39 0.77
CA LEU A 249 -2.92 18.58 0.66
C LEU A 249 -4.00 19.09 1.61
N PHE A 250 -3.65 19.37 2.86
CA PHE A 250 -4.57 19.93 3.85
C PHE A 250 -5.22 21.23 3.34
N HIS A 251 -4.41 22.19 2.86
CA HIS A 251 -4.93 23.45 2.33
C HIS A 251 -5.78 23.28 1.07
N LEU A 252 -5.43 22.32 0.20
CA LEU A 252 -6.22 22.01 -1.00
C LEU A 252 -7.63 21.53 -0.62
N PHE A 253 -7.74 20.51 0.23
CA PHE A 253 -9.05 19.96 0.63
C PHE A 253 -9.83 20.94 1.50
N LYS A 254 -9.17 21.65 2.43
CA LYS A 254 -9.80 22.73 3.19
C LYS A 254 -10.39 23.79 2.28
N GLY A 255 -9.64 24.23 1.26
CA GLY A 255 -10.12 25.22 0.30
C GLY A 255 -11.36 24.76 -0.45
N LEU A 256 -11.44 23.48 -0.85
CA LEU A 256 -12.64 22.93 -1.48
C LEU A 256 -13.84 22.90 -0.52
N MET A 257 -13.62 22.51 0.73
CA MET A 257 -14.67 22.49 1.76
C MET A 257 -15.20 23.88 2.07
N ASP A 258 -14.30 24.85 2.25
CA ASP A 258 -14.64 26.24 2.53
C ASP A 258 -15.41 26.85 1.35
N ASP A 259 -14.98 26.60 0.12
CA ASP A 259 -15.68 27.04 -1.09
C ASP A 259 -17.12 26.51 -1.16
N ARG A 260 -17.34 25.21 -0.92
CA ARG A 260 -18.69 24.63 -0.88
C ARG A 260 -19.56 25.26 0.21
N LYS A 261 -18.99 25.49 1.40
CA LYS A 261 -19.70 26.12 2.52
C LYS A 261 -20.07 27.57 2.23
N ILE A 262 -19.16 28.35 1.66
CA ILE A 262 -19.35 29.78 1.37
C ILE A 262 -20.33 29.97 0.21
N THR A 263 -20.22 29.18 -0.85
CA THR A 263 -21.06 29.31 -2.05
C THR A 263 -22.41 28.62 -1.93
N GLY A 264 -22.57 27.70 -0.97
CA GLY A 264 -23.73 26.81 -0.88
C GLY A 264 -23.75 25.72 -1.96
N ARG A 265 -22.67 25.58 -2.75
CA ARG A 265 -22.54 24.56 -3.80
C ARG A 265 -22.49 23.17 -3.18
N ARG A 266 -23.25 22.25 -3.77
CA ARG A 266 -23.29 20.83 -3.39
C ARG A 266 -22.86 19.99 -4.57
N GLU A 267 -22.07 18.96 -4.30
CA GLU A 267 -21.59 17.99 -5.28
C GLU A 267 -22.07 16.59 -4.88
N ASP A 268 -22.29 15.70 -5.84
CA ASP A 268 -22.59 14.28 -5.53
C ASP A 268 -21.31 13.45 -5.43
N ASP A 269 -20.54 13.64 -4.36
CA ASP A 269 -19.26 12.95 -4.15
C ASP A 269 -18.95 12.63 -2.68
N ALA A 270 -17.84 11.93 -2.45
CA ALA A 270 -17.41 11.51 -1.12
C ALA A 270 -17.14 12.70 -0.19
N LEU A 271 -16.52 13.77 -0.69
CA LEU A 271 -16.30 14.98 0.09
C LEU A 271 -17.62 15.59 0.60
N GLN A 272 -18.66 15.64 -0.25
CA GLN A 272 -19.97 16.15 0.16
C GLN A 272 -20.62 15.25 1.20
N TYR A 273 -20.55 13.93 0.98
CA TYR A 273 -21.07 12.95 1.93
C TYR A 273 -20.47 13.14 3.34
N LEU A 274 -19.16 13.36 3.43
CA LEU A 274 -18.48 13.59 4.71
C LEU A 274 -18.92 14.91 5.37
N ILE A 275 -19.09 15.98 4.57
CA ILE A 275 -19.61 17.26 5.04
C ILE A 275 -21.04 17.09 5.60
N ASP A 276 -21.90 16.36 4.89
CA ASP A 276 -23.29 16.15 5.26
C ASP A 276 -23.44 15.29 6.52
N MET A 277 -22.48 14.39 6.78
CA MET A 277 -22.43 13.62 8.02
C MET A 277 -22.01 14.45 9.24
N GLY A 278 -21.66 15.72 9.05
CA GLY A 278 -21.20 16.61 10.12
C GLY A 278 -19.78 16.33 10.58
N ASP A 279 -18.96 15.67 9.76
CA ASP A 279 -17.58 15.34 10.12
C ASP A 279 -16.73 16.61 10.22
N ASP A 280 -15.86 16.69 11.23
CA ASP A 280 -14.95 17.81 11.38
C ASP A 280 -13.87 17.81 10.27
N ILE A 281 -13.33 18.98 9.98
CA ILE A 281 -12.40 19.16 8.86
C ILE A 281 -11.16 18.26 8.93
N LYS A 282 -10.64 17.98 10.13
CA LYS A 282 -9.42 17.17 10.28
C LYS A 282 -9.75 15.70 10.02
N SER A 283 -10.88 15.21 10.52
CA SER A 283 -11.39 13.87 10.22
C SER A 283 -11.69 13.68 8.74
N VAL A 284 -12.32 14.67 8.08
CA VAL A 284 -12.58 14.63 6.63
C VAL A 284 -11.28 14.52 5.84
N ILE A 285 -10.30 15.37 6.15
CA ILE A 285 -9.01 15.37 5.44
C ILE A 285 -8.23 14.08 5.74
N GLN A 286 -8.17 13.63 6.99
CA GLN A 286 -7.51 12.38 7.34
C GLN A 286 -8.17 11.18 6.66
N PHE A 287 -9.50 11.17 6.56
CA PHE A 287 -10.24 10.15 5.82
C PHE A 287 -9.86 10.15 4.35
N ILE A 288 -10.00 11.29 3.65
CA ILE A 288 -9.75 11.37 2.20
C ILE A 288 -8.30 11.02 1.89
N VAL A 289 -7.34 11.62 2.60
CA VAL A 289 -5.93 11.36 2.35
C VAL A 289 -5.61 9.89 2.64
N GLY A 290 -6.09 9.33 3.76
CA GLY A 290 -5.91 7.91 4.08
C GLY A 290 -6.53 6.96 3.05
N ALA A 291 -7.77 7.23 2.61
CA ALA A 291 -8.50 6.42 1.65
C ALA A 291 -7.87 6.47 0.25
N VAL A 292 -7.44 7.65 -0.21
CA VAL A 292 -6.73 7.80 -1.48
C VAL A 292 -5.36 7.11 -1.43
N PHE A 293 -4.61 7.21 -0.33
CA PHE A 293 -3.35 6.45 -0.18
C PHE A 293 -3.58 4.94 -0.24
N ALA A 294 -4.60 4.44 0.46
CA ALA A 294 -4.95 3.03 0.46
C ALA A 294 -5.40 2.53 -0.93
N GLY A 295 -6.16 3.35 -1.66
CA GLY A 295 -6.65 3.05 -3.00
C GLY A 295 -5.59 3.16 -4.09
N GLN A 296 -4.62 4.06 -3.97
CA GLN A 296 -3.65 4.33 -5.05
C GLN A 296 -2.45 3.38 -5.06
N LEU A 297 -1.76 3.24 -3.92
CA LEU A 297 -0.40 2.68 -3.86
C LEU A 297 -0.33 1.27 -4.47
N ASN A 298 -1.26 0.40 -4.06
CA ASN A 298 -1.28 -0.98 -4.52
C ASN A 298 -2.05 -1.12 -5.84
N THR A 299 -3.20 -0.46 -5.98
CA THR A 299 -4.07 -0.68 -7.14
C THR A 299 -3.44 -0.19 -8.43
N GLY A 300 -2.75 0.95 -8.42
CA GLY A 300 -2.09 1.50 -9.61
C GLY A 300 -0.98 0.58 -10.12
N ILE A 301 -0.19 0.01 -9.20
CA ILE A 301 0.87 -0.95 -9.53
C ILE A 301 0.27 -2.27 -10.03
N ASN A 302 -0.75 -2.80 -9.36
CA ASN A 302 -1.39 -4.05 -9.76
C ASN A 302 -2.12 -3.95 -11.12
N ALA A 303 -2.81 -2.86 -11.40
CA ALA A 303 -3.45 -2.64 -12.70
C ALA A 303 -2.42 -2.63 -13.84
N SER A 304 -1.29 -1.96 -13.60
CA SER A 304 -0.18 -1.87 -14.54
C SER A 304 0.47 -3.23 -14.78
N PHE A 305 0.75 -3.99 -13.71
CA PHE A 305 1.32 -5.33 -13.84
C PHE A 305 0.35 -6.33 -14.44
N MET A 306 -0.96 -6.25 -14.16
CA MET A 306 -1.95 -7.13 -14.77
C MET A 306 -1.93 -6.99 -16.30
N LEU A 307 -1.95 -5.76 -16.82
CA LEU A 307 -1.81 -5.53 -18.27
C LEU A 307 -0.46 -6.02 -18.79
N THR A 308 0.62 -5.80 -18.05
CA THR A 308 1.97 -6.23 -18.42
C THR A 308 2.08 -7.76 -18.52
N TYR A 309 1.51 -8.49 -17.56
CA TYR A 309 1.52 -9.95 -17.59
C TYR A 309 0.63 -10.50 -18.71
N ILE A 310 -0.56 -9.94 -18.90
CA ILE A 310 -1.43 -10.31 -20.02
C ILE A 310 -0.73 -10.06 -21.35
N GLY A 311 -0.08 -8.90 -21.53
CA GLY A 311 0.62 -8.52 -22.76
C GLY A 311 1.91 -9.30 -23.04
N SER A 312 2.51 -9.93 -22.02
CA SER A 312 3.68 -10.83 -22.19
C SER A 312 3.31 -12.23 -22.66
N SER A 313 2.04 -12.62 -22.61
CA SER A 313 1.60 -13.97 -22.94
C SER A 313 0.47 -13.96 -23.95
N ARG A 314 0.78 -14.38 -25.19
CA ARG A 314 -0.24 -14.49 -26.23
C ARG A 314 -1.40 -15.41 -25.82
N TYR A 315 -1.08 -16.51 -25.13
CA TYR A 315 -2.06 -17.46 -24.60
C TYR A 315 -3.07 -16.79 -23.65
N TRP A 316 -2.59 -16.00 -22.69
CA TRP A 316 -3.47 -15.32 -21.74
C TRP A 316 -4.18 -14.11 -22.36
N TYR A 317 -3.48 -13.35 -23.20
CA TYR A 317 -4.06 -12.25 -23.97
C TYR A 317 -5.29 -12.69 -24.76
N ASP A 318 -5.19 -13.74 -25.57
CA ASP A 318 -6.29 -14.19 -26.42
C ASP A 318 -7.52 -14.64 -25.60
N ARG A 319 -7.30 -15.31 -24.45
CA ARG A 319 -8.39 -15.80 -23.58
C ARG A 319 -9.07 -14.66 -22.83
N VAL A 320 -8.29 -13.75 -22.26
CA VAL A 320 -8.85 -12.57 -21.55
C VAL A 320 -9.60 -11.68 -22.55
N ARG A 321 -9.05 -11.49 -23.75
CA ARG A 321 -9.74 -10.78 -24.82
C ARG A 321 -11.08 -11.43 -25.17
N ALA A 322 -11.10 -12.76 -25.35
CA ALA A 322 -12.33 -13.47 -25.67
C ALA A 322 -13.38 -13.34 -24.55
N GLU A 323 -12.97 -13.37 -23.27
CA GLU A 323 -13.86 -13.10 -22.13
C GLU A 323 -14.43 -11.67 -22.21
N VAL A 324 -13.57 -10.66 -22.36
CA VAL A 324 -13.99 -9.25 -22.40
C VAL A 324 -14.92 -8.98 -23.59
N ASP A 325 -14.51 -9.35 -24.80
CA ASP A 325 -15.31 -9.15 -26.01
C ASP A 325 -16.65 -9.90 -25.89
N GLY A 326 -16.66 -11.11 -25.33
CA GLY A 326 -17.87 -11.91 -25.11
C GLY A 326 -18.87 -11.28 -24.13
N VAL A 327 -18.40 -10.71 -23.02
CA VAL A 327 -19.27 -10.00 -22.07
C VAL A 327 -19.80 -8.71 -22.68
N VAL A 328 -18.96 -7.93 -23.36
CA VAL A 328 -19.38 -6.68 -24.01
C VAL A 328 -20.43 -6.96 -25.09
N ASP A 329 -20.23 -7.97 -25.94
CA ASP A 329 -21.20 -8.35 -26.98
C ASP A 329 -22.51 -8.91 -26.41
N LYS A 330 -22.46 -9.61 -25.26
CA LYS A 330 -23.65 -10.12 -24.57
C LYS A 330 -24.59 -9.01 -24.11
N TYR A 331 -24.04 -7.93 -23.54
CA TYR A 331 -24.84 -6.83 -22.99
C TYR A 331 -25.06 -5.67 -23.96
N ALA A 332 -24.18 -5.51 -24.95
CA ALA A 332 -24.27 -4.48 -25.99
C ALA A 332 -23.89 -5.07 -27.37
N PRO A 333 -24.79 -5.86 -27.99
CA PRO A 333 -24.53 -6.55 -29.25
C PRO A 333 -24.41 -5.58 -30.44
N ASP A 334 -24.99 -4.39 -30.34
CA ASP A 334 -24.86 -3.35 -31.36
C ASP A 334 -23.46 -2.72 -31.30
N ARG A 335 -22.56 -3.22 -32.15
CA ARG A 335 -21.18 -2.72 -32.30
C ARG A 335 -21.10 -1.34 -32.94
N SER A 336 -22.20 -0.78 -33.46
CA SER A 336 -22.23 0.58 -33.97
C SER A 336 -22.26 1.64 -32.86
N LEU A 337 -22.66 1.25 -31.65
CA LEU A 337 -22.69 2.14 -30.49
C LEU A 337 -21.27 2.55 -30.06
N PRO A 338 -21.08 3.79 -29.58
CA PRO A 338 -19.83 4.20 -28.95
C PRO A 338 -19.41 3.26 -27.83
N LEU A 339 -18.10 3.02 -27.70
CA LEU A 339 -17.56 2.10 -26.70
C LEU A 339 -17.99 2.46 -25.26
N THR A 340 -18.18 3.76 -24.96
CA THR A 340 -18.74 4.22 -23.66
C THR A 340 -20.09 3.56 -23.39
N GLN A 341 -21.03 3.70 -24.32
CA GLN A 341 -22.39 3.20 -24.19
C GLN A 341 -22.42 1.68 -24.09
N ARG A 342 -21.54 1.00 -24.82
CA ARG A 342 -21.43 -0.46 -24.77
C ARG A 342 -20.98 -0.95 -23.38
N PHE A 343 -20.02 -0.29 -22.75
CA PHE A 343 -19.59 -0.63 -21.39
C PHE A 343 -20.61 -0.21 -20.33
N GLU A 344 -21.31 0.91 -20.52
CA GLU A 344 -22.36 1.38 -19.60
C GLU A 344 -23.57 0.44 -19.57
N ALA A 345 -23.82 -0.31 -20.65
CA ALA A 345 -24.87 -1.32 -20.71
C ALA A 345 -24.58 -2.56 -19.83
N ILE A 346 -23.33 -2.76 -19.40
CA ILE A 346 -22.95 -3.90 -18.56
C ILE A 346 -23.38 -3.61 -17.11
N PRO A 347 -24.28 -4.42 -16.53
CA PRO A 347 -24.75 -4.20 -15.16
C PRO A 347 -23.62 -4.46 -14.15
N ILE A 348 -23.70 -3.80 -12.99
CA ILE A 348 -22.68 -3.96 -11.93
C ILE A 348 -22.51 -5.42 -11.47
N GLU A 349 -23.59 -6.21 -11.48
CA GLU A 349 -23.55 -7.63 -11.16
C GLU A 349 -22.70 -8.44 -12.14
N ALA A 350 -22.70 -8.05 -13.43
CA ALA A 350 -21.88 -8.71 -14.44
C ALA A 350 -20.40 -8.41 -14.22
N TRP A 351 -20.04 -7.18 -13.85
CA TRP A 351 -18.67 -6.84 -13.42
C TRP A 351 -18.19 -7.67 -12.22
N GLU A 352 -19.10 -8.13 -11.36
CA GLU A 352 -18.78 -8.94 -10.19
C GLU A 352 -18.64 -10.44 -10.50
N THR A 353 -19.29 -10.93 -11.55
CA THR A 353 -19.52 -12.37 -11.74
C THR A 353 -19.12 -12.92 -13.10
N GLU A 354 -18.98 -12.09 -14.14
CA GLU A 354 -18.78 -12.52 -15.53
C GLU A 354 -17.36 -12.30 -16.07
N PHE A 355 -16.41 -11.94 -15.20
CA PHE A 355 -14.99 -11.79 -15.55
C PHE A 355 -14.06 -12.71 -14.72
N PRO A 356 -14.28 -14.04 -14.73
CA PRO A 356 -13.46 -14.96 -13.94
C PRO A 356 -11.98 -14.99 -14.37
N LEU A 357 -11.65 -14.90 -15.66
CA LEU A 357 -10.26 -14.88 -16.11
C LEU A 357 -9.55 -13.60 -15.70
N LEU A 358 -10.21 -12.43 -15.78
CA LEU A 358 -9.64 -11.21 -15.20
C LEU A 358 -9.43 -11.32 -13.69
N ASP A 359 -10.34 -11.96 -12.95
CA ASP A 359 -10.15 -12.21 -11.51
C ASP A 359 -8.91 -13.08 -11.25
N TYR A 360 -8.72 -14.14 -12.02
CA TYR A 360 -7.56 -15.01 -11.91
C TYR A 360 -6.25 -14.29 -12.29
N CYS A 361 -6.27 -13.49 -13.36
CA CYS A 361 -5.14 -12.65 -13.76
C CYS A 361 -4.77 -11.66 -12.65
N LEU A 362 -5.78 -11.02 -12.05
CA LEU A 362 -5.58 -10.08 -10.96
C LEU A 362 -5.01 -10.77 -9.73
N ARG A 363 -5.57 -11.91 -9.33
CA ARG A 363 -5.10 -12.67 -8.17
C ARG A 363 -3.63 -13.05 -8.27
N ASP A 364 -3.18 -13.53 -9.43
CA ASP A 364 -1.76 -13.91 -9.58
C ASP A 364 -0.86 -12.69 -9.70
N SER A 365 -1.35 -11.62 -10.33
CA SER A 365 -0.63 -10.34 -10.36
C SER A 365 -0.40 -9.83 -8.94
N ILE A 366 -1.43 -9.83 -8.09
CA ILE A 366 -1.28 -9.46 -6.66
C ILE A 366 -0.31 -10.40 -5.96
N ARG A 367 -0.43 -11.72 -6.13
CA ARG A 367 0.45 -12.70 -5.46
C ARG A 367 1.94 -12.44 -5.74
N LEU A 368 2.28 -12.10 -6.98
CA LEU A 368 3.66 -11.81 -7.39
C LEU A 368 4.13 -10.40 -7.01
N GLN A 369 3.21 -9.43 -6.99
CA GLN A 369 3.54 -8.01 -6.85
C GLN A 369 3.32 -7.44 -5.45
N LEU A 370 2.70 -8.20 -4.55
CA LEU A 370 2.42 -7.72 -3.20
C LEU A 370 3.72 -7.66 -2.37
N LEU A 371 4.27 -6.46 -2.29
CA LEU A 371 5.54 -6.19 -1.62
C LEU A 371 5.39 -5.92 -0.12
N GLY A 372 6.45 -6.23 0.61
CA GLY A 372 6.61 -5.86 2.00
C GLY A 372 5.93 -6.81 2.98
N THR A 373 5.47 -6.25 4.10
CA THR A 373 4.99 -7.02 5.24
C THR A 373 3.83 -6.32 5.92
N MET A 374 2.95 -7.11 6.50
CA MET A 374 1.84 -6.63 7.32
C MET A 374 2.28 -6.41 8.76
N TYR A 375 1.75 -5.38 9.40
CA TYR A 375 2.08 -5.03 10.78
C TYR A 375 0.90 -5.20 11.74
N ARG A 376 1.20 -5.64 12.96
CA ARG A 376 0.30 -5.60 14.12
C ARG A 376 1.09 -5.18 15.36
N ARG A 377 0.37 -4.90 16.45
CA ARG A 377 0.92 -4.80 17.79
C ARG A 377 0.10 -5.68 18.73
N ASN A 378 0.75 -6.42 19.63
CA ASN A 378 0.04 -7.05 20.73
C ASN A 378 -0.42 -5.95 21.70
N ILE A 379 -1.73 -5.71 21.73
CA ILE A 379 -2.36 -4.66 22.56
C ILE A 379 -2.95 -5.21 23.87
N ASP A 380 -2.80 -6.51 24.11
CA ASP A 380 -3.22 -7.15 25.35
C ASP A 380 -2.14 -6.99 26.43
N ASP A 381 -2.57 -6.95 27.69
CA ASP A 381 -1.65 -6.89 28.83
C ASP A 381 -0.84 -8.19 29.01
N GLY A 382 -1.26 -9.28 28.36
CA GLY A 382 -0.61 -10.58 28.40
C GLY A 382 0.10 -10.98 27.10
N ASP A 383 0.97 -11.98 27.26
CA ASP A 383 1.64 -12.63 26.14
C ASP A 383 0.66 -13.49 25.32
N VAL A 384 0.86 -13.54 24.01
CA VAL A 384 0.10 -14.40 23.10
C VAL A 384 0.93 -15.62 22.72
N LYS A 385 0.42 -16.82 23.00
CA LYS A 385 1.09 -18.08 22.69
C LYS A 385 1.05 -18.41 21.19
N ILE A 386 2.17 -18.90 20.64
CA ILE A 386 2.28 -19.51 19.30
C ILE A 386 3.16 -20.75 19.44
N GLY A 387 2.60 -21.95 19.24
CA GLY A 387 3.30 -23.20 19.52
C GLY A 387 3.91 -23.23 20.94
N ASN A 388 5.24 -23.36 21.02
CA ASN A 388 6.00 -23.31 22.27
C ASN A 388 6.60 -21.93 22.60
N GLU A 389 6.37 -20.95 21.73
CA GLU A 389 6.85 -19.58 21.84
C GLU A 389 5.73 -18.62 22.29
N VAL A 390 6.11 -17.39 22.62
CA VAL A 390 5.17 -16.31 22.95
C VAL A 390 5.49 -15.02 22.20
N ILE A 391 4.46 -14.28 21.85
CA ILE A 391 4.54 -12.87 21.45
C ILE A 391 4.30 -12.04 22.71
N PRO A 392 5.31 -11.30 23.19
CA PRO A 392 5.18 -10.52 24.41
C PRO A 392 4.12 -9.44 24.32
N SER A 393 3.54 -9.05 25.47
CA SER A 393 2.71 -7.84 25.54
C SER A 393 3.44 -6.62 24.98
N GLY A 394 2.71 -5.79 24.22
CA GLY A 394 3.25 -4.57 23.60
C GLY A 394 4.19 -4.77 22.40
N ALA A 395 4.58 -6.02 22.10
CA ALA A 395 5.46 -6.33 20.98
C ALA A 395 4.80 -5.99 19.63
N PHE A 396 5.60 -5.53 18.68
CA PHE A 396 5.17 -5.42 17.29
C PHE A 396 5.31 -6.75 16.60
N ILE A 397 4.47 -6.99 15.61
CA ILE A 397 4.41 -8.25 14.89
C ILE A 397 4.41 -7.95 13.40
N THR A 398 5.18 -8.72 12.65
CA THR A 398 5.36 -8.52 11.21
C THR A 398 5.23 -9.86 10.49
N TYR A 399 4.47 -9.89 9.39
CA TYR A 399 4.26 -11.07 8.55
C TYR A 399 4.54 -10.74 7.08
N HIS A 400 5.51 -11.40 6.44
CA HIS A 400 5.91 -11.09 5.07
C HIS A 400 5.05 -11.85 4.06
N PHE A 401 4.55 -11.18 3.02
CA PHE A 401 3.61 -11.80 2.07
C PHE A 401 4.20 -13.01 1.35
N SER A 402 5.49 -12.96 1.03
CA SER A 402 6.18 -14.06 0.35
C SER A 402 6.16 -15.38 1.12
N ASP A 403 5.98 -15.34 2.46
CA ASP A 403 5.94 -16.55 3.29
C ASP A 403 4.88 -17.53 2.81
N VAL A 404 3.71 -17.01 2.38
CA VAL A 404 2.63 -17.82 1.84
C VAL A 404 2.53 -17.71 0.32
N HIS A 405 2.71 -16.51 -0.24
CA HIS A 405 2.52 -16.28 -1.67
C HIS A 405 3.61 -16.89 -2.55
N GLN A 406 4.77 -17.26 -1.98
CA GLN A 406 5.86 -17.93 -2.69
C GLN A 406 6.16 -19.33 -2.14
N ASP A 407 5.28 -19.88 -1.31
CA ASP A 407 5.43 -21.24 -0.77
C ASP A 407 5.24 -22.28 -1.89
N PRO A 408 6.28 -23.07 -2.25
CA PRO A 408 6.18 -24.10 -3.28
C PRO A 408 5.28 -25.29 -2.88
N GLU A 409 4.95 -25.47 -1.60
CA GLU A 409 3.97 -26.47 -1.16
C GLU A 409 2.54 -26.06 -1.54
N ILE A 410 2.29 -24.75 -1.63
CA ILE A 410 1.00 -24.18 -2.02
C ILE A 410 0.98 -23.95 -3.53
N TYR A 411 1.93 -23.17 -4.05
CA TYR A 411 1.93 -22.69 -5.42
C TYR A 411 3.00 -23.39 -6.28
N SER A 412 2.60 -24.11 -7.32
CA SER A 412 3.57 -24.69 -8.26
C SER A 412 4.24 -23.58 -9.08
N GLU A 413 5.56 -23.70 -9.28
CA GLU A 413 6.38 -22.65 -9.90
C GLU A 413 6.06 -21.27 -9.30
N PRO A 414 6.30 -21.04 -7.99
CA PRO A 414 5.73 -19.91 -7.25
C PRO A 414 6.18 -18.54 -7.75
N LEU A 415 7.23 -18.44 -8.58
CA LEU A 415 7.66 -17.15 -9.15
C LEU A 415 7.07 -16.88 -10.55
N LYS A 416 6.38 -17.85 -11.13
CA LYS A 416 5.76 -17.74 -12.46
C LYS A 416 4.38 -17.14 -12.36
N TRP A 417 4.07 -16.24 -13.29
CA TRP A 417 2.71 -15.74 -13.47
C TRP A 417 1.89 -16.77 -14.24
N ASP A 418 0.89 -17.32 -13.57
CA ASP A 418 0.02 -18.39 -14.06
C ASP A 418 -1.37 -18.29 -13.43
N PRO A 419 -2.29 -17.54 -14.07
CA PRO A 419 -3.69 -17.45 -13.66
C PRO A 419 -4.41 -18.81 -13.57
N SER A 420 -3.96 -19.86 -14.27
CA SER A 420 -4.66 -21.15 -14.25
C SER A 420 -4.56 -21.87 -12.90
N ARG A 421 -3.67 -21.43 -12.00
CA ARG A 421 -3.57 -21.97 -10.64
C ARG A 421 -4.84 -21.84 -9.80
N TYR A 422 -5.70 -20.89 -10.18
CA TYR A 422 -6.97 -20.60 -9.49
C TYR A 422 -8.17 -21.30 -10.13
N PHE A 423 -7.96 -22.04 -11.22
CA PHE A 423 -9.03 -22.82 -11.85
C PHE A 423 -9.53 -23.90 -10.88
N PRO A 424 -10.80 -24.32 -10.97
CA PRO A 424 -11.38 -25.27 -10.03
C PRO A 424 -10.63 -26.60 -9.89
N ASP A 425 -9.96 -27.06 -10.94
CA ASP A 425 -9.16 -28.29 -10.98
C ASP A 425 -7.80 -28.16 -10.27
N ARG A 426 -7.21 -26.95 -10.22
CA ARG A 426 -5.94 -26.69 -9.52
C ARG A 426 -6.13 -26.13 -8.12
N ALA A 427 -7.01 -25.13 -7.98
CA ALA A 427 -7.44 -24.50 -6.73
C ALA A 427 -6.30 -24.29 -5.71
N GLU A 428 -5.13 -23.83 -6.17
CA GLU A 428 -3.91 -23.77 -5.34
C GLU A 428 -4.08 -22.82 -4.15
N ASP A 429 -4.88 -21.77 -4.33
CA ASP A 429 -5.25 -20.82 -3.28
C ASP A 429 -6.14 -21.39 -2.18
N LYS A 430 -6.61 -22.63 -2.32
CA LYS A 430 -7.46 -23.34 -1.36
C LYS A 430 -6.79 -24.52 -0.68
N LYS A 431 -5.51 -24.81 -0.99
CA LYS A 431 -4.80 -25.98 -0.44
C LYS A 431 -4.65 -25.96 1.08
N LYS A 432 -4.47 -24.79 1.69
CA LYS A 432 -4.38 -24.60 3.15
C LYS A 432 -5.20 -23.37 3.58
N PRO A 433 -5.58 -23.24 4.86
CA PRO A 433 -6.19 -22.01 5.36
C PRO A 433 -5.28 -20.79 5.13
N LEU A 434 -5.90 -19.68 4.69
CA LEU A 434 -5.21 -18.41 4.47
C LEU A 434 -4.02 -18.51 3.48
N CYS A 435 -4.10 -19.39 2.47
CA CYS A 435 -3.08 -19.53 1.42
C CYS A 435 -2.95 -18.29 0.53
N TRP A 436 -4.04 -17.55 0.36
CA TRP A 436 -4.05 -16.32 -0.42
C TRP A 436 -4.54 -15.15 0.44
N VAL A 437 -3.63 -14.23 0.70
CA VAL A 437 -3.85 -13.05 1.59
C VAL A 437 -3.75 -11.73 0.83
N GLY A 438 -3.97 -11.73 -0.49
CA GLY A 438 -3.75 -10.56 -1.34
C GLY A 438 -4.68 -9.38 -1.05
N TRP A 439 -5.89 -9.67 -0.58
CA TRP A 439 -6.85 -8.69 -0.07
C TRP A 439 -6.81 -8.60 1.46
N GLY A 440 -5.71 -8.96 2.11
CA GLY A 440 -5.72 -9.28 3.53
C GLY A 440 -6.54 -10.53 3.83
N ALA A 441 -6.74 -10.85 5.11
CA ALA A 441 -7.53 -12.00 5.53
C ALA A 441 -7.96 -11.91 7.00
N GLY A 442 -8.75 -12.88 7.45
CA GLY A 442 -9.18 -13.02 8.85
C GLY A 442 -9.96 -11.79 9.33
N ARG A 443 -9.48 -11.16 10.41
CA ARG A 443 -10.15 -10.01 11.05
C ARG A 443 -10.01 -8.69 10.29
N HIS A 444 -9.07 -8.61 9.36
CA HIS A 444 -8.74 -7.37 8.66
C HIS A 444 -8.66 -7.59 7.14
N PRO A 445 -9.76 -8.01 6.49
CA PRO A 445 -9.84 -8.01 5.04
C PRO A 445 -9.83 -6.57 4.51
N CYS A 446 -9.40 -6.41 3.27
CA CYS A 446 -9.40 -5.14 2.56
C CYS A 446 -10.84 -4.67 2.35
N LEU A 447 -11.20 -3.56 2.97
CA LEU A 447 -12.50 -2.91 2.80
C LEU A 447 -12.75 -2.50 1.35
N GLY A 448 -11.67 -2.15 0.63
CA GLY A 448 -11.69 -1.68 -0.76
C GLY A 448 -11.86 -2.74 -1.83
N THR A 449 -11.89 -4.04 -1.49
CA THR A 449 -11.78 -5.15 -2.45
C THR A 449 -12.76 -5.04 -3.62
N ARG A 450 -14.03 -4.72 -3.34
CA ARG A 450 -15.07 -4.63 -4.36
C ARG A 450 -14.83 -3.50 -5.36
N PHE A 451 -14.41 -2.33 -4.87
CA PHE A 451 -14.08 -1.20 -5.73
C PHE A 451 -12.78 -1.44 -6.50
N ALA A 452 -11.72 -1.91 -5.83
CA ALA A 452 -10.44 -2.17 -6.48
C ALA A 452 -10.58 -3.17 -7.64
N LYS A 453 -11.39 -4.22 -7.48
CA LYS A 453 -11.71 -5.16 -8.57
C LYS A 453 -12.44 -4.46 -9.71
N LEU A 454 -13.52 -3.74 -9.42
CA LEU A 454 -14.30 -3.02 -10.44
C LEU A 454 -13.44 -2.02 -11.22
N GLU A 455 -12.66 -1.21 -10.50
CA GLU A 455 -11.75 -0.21 -11.05
C GLU A 455 -10.73 -0.84 -12.02
N GLN A 456 -10.06 -1.91 -11.59
CA GLN A 456 -9.08 -2.59 -12.42
C GLN A 456 -9.70 -3.34 -13.60
N PHE A 457 -10.88 -3.94 -13.42
CA PHE A 457 -11.58 -4.63 -14.50
C PHE A 457 -12.05 -3.65 -15.57
N LEU A 458 -12.62 -2.50 -15.18
CA LEU A 458 -12.99 -1.44 -16.12
C LEU A 458 -11.78 -0.96 -16.93
N ILE A 459 -10.67 -0.66 -16.25
CA ILE A 459 -9.43 -0.19 -16.90
C ILE A 459 -8.94 -1.23 -17.92
N VAL A 460 -8.82 -2.50 -17.52
CA VAL A 460 -8.24 -3.54 -18.37
C VAL A 460 -9.19 -3.94 -19.50
N ALA A 461 -10.48 -4.06 -19.23
CA ALA A 461 -11.48 -4.37 -20.26
C ALA A 461 -11.54 -3.28 -21.33
N ILE A 462 -11.59 -2.00 -20.94
CA ILE A 462 -11.59 -0.88 -21.89
C ILE A 462 -10.27 -0.83 -22.67
N PHE A 463 -9.12 -1.06 -22.02
CA PHE A 463 -7.82 -1.06 -22.69
C PHE A 463 -7.71 -2.20 -23.74
N ILE A 464 -8.05 -3.44 -23.37
CA ILE A 464 -8.03 -4.61 -24.27
C ILE A 464 -9.04 -4.47 -25.42
N THR A 465 -10.19 -3.85 -25.18
CA THR A 465 -11.19 -3.63 -26.23
C THR A 465 -10.73 -2.58 -27.24
N ARG A 466 -10.01 -1.55 -26.76
CA ARG A 466 -9.53 -0.44 -27.59
C ARG A 466 -8.25 -0.76 -28.36
N TYR A 467 -7.39 -1.64 -27.83
CA TYR A 467 -6.05 -1.86 -28.34
C TYR A 467 -5.69 -3.34 -28.48
N ASP A 468 -5.07 -3.69 -29.61
CA ASP A 468 -4.19 -4.85 -29.68
C ASP A 468 -2.85 -4.44 -29.07
N PHE A 469 -2.31 -5.21 -28.13
CA PHE A 469 -1.05 -4.83 -27.49
C PHE A 469 -0.21 -6.02 -27.07
N ASP A 470 1.07 -5.75 -26.88
CA ASP A 470 2.04 -6.65 -26.27
C ASP A 470 2.95 -5.88 -25.31
N THR A 471 3.64 -6.62 -24.44
CA THR A 471 4.56 -6.07 -23.46
C THR A 471 5.98 -6.10 -23.98
N CYS A 472 6.67 -4.96 -23.90
CA CYS A 472 8.01 -4.80 -24.47
C CYS A 472 8.91 -3.85 -23.65
N ASP A 473 10.19 -3.81 -23.98
CA ASP A 473 11.13 -2.82 -23.45
C ASP A 473 11.00 -1.44 -24.17
N ASP A 474 11.86 -0.49 -23.80
CA ASP A 474 11.92 0.85 -24.44
C ASP A 474 12.29 0.81 -25.94
N LYS A 475 12.87 -0.29 -26.41
CA LYS A 475 13.26 -0.49 -27.81
C LYS A 475 12.20 -1.24 -28.61
N GLY A 476 11.09 -1.64 -27.98
CA GLY A 476 10.02 -2.43 -28.60
C GLY A 476 10.35 -3.92 -28.73
N VAL A 477 11.35 -4.42 -27.99
CA VAL A 477 11.62 -5.86 -27.91
C VAL A 477 10.61 -6.49 -26.96
N HIS A 478 9.89 -7.50 -27.44
CA HIS A 478 8.86 -8.20 -26.66
C HIS A 478 9.46 -8.86 -25.41
N TYR A 479 8.73 -8.82 -24.30
CA TYR A 479 9.06 -9.56 -23.08
C TYR A 479 8.27 -10.87 -23.04
N ASP A 480 8.97 -12.00 -23.19
CA ASP A 480 8.40 -13.34 -22.91
C ASP A 480 8.17 -13.56 -21.41
N GLU A 481 9.02 -12.93 -20.58
CA GLU A 481 8.90 -12.91 -19.12
C GLU A 481 8.97 -11.47 -18.62
N VAL A 482 7.99 -11.09 -17.81
CA VAL A 482 7.93 -9.75 -17.22
C VAL A 482 9.05 -9.59 -16.19
N PRO A 483 9.81 -8.49 -16.22
CA PRO A 483 10.79 -8.20 -15.18
C PRO A 483 10.18 -8.29 -13.77
N PRO A 484 10.77 -9.08 -12.86
CA PRO A 484 10.19 -9.27 -11.54
C PRO A 484 10.24 -7.97 -10.74
N PRO A 485 9.29 -7.75 -9.81
CA PRO A 485 9.38 -6.63 -8.90
C PRO A 485 10.59 -6.74 -7.98
N ASP A 486 11.00 -5.60 -7.44
CA ASP A 486 12.00 -5.56 -6.38
C ASP A 486 11.37 -6.03 -5.06
N LEU A 487 11.39 -7.35 -4.82
CA LEU A 487 10.85 -7.95 -3.61
C LEU A 487 11.57 -7.51 -2.33
N ASN A 488 12.75 -6.88 -2.45
CA ASN A 488 13.47 -6.29 -1.33
C ASN A 488 13.03 -4.86 -1.02
N ALA A 489 12.17 -4.25 -1.84
CA ALA A 489 11.63 -2.93 -1.60
C ALA A 489 10.73 -2.90 -0.34
N HIS A 490 10.70 -1.74 0.31
CA HIS A 490 9.95 -1.54 1.55
C HIS A 490 8.42 -1.53 1.34
N ALA A 491 7.96 -1.08 0.17
CA ALA A 491 6.57 -0.93 -0.23
C ALA A 491 6.42 -1.19 -1.73
N ALA A 492 5.18 -1.18 -2.24
CA ALA A 492 4.90 -1.20 -3.67
C ALA A 492 5.67 -0.07 -4.38
N THR A 493 6.37 -0.39 -5.46
CA THR A 493 7.16 0.58 -6.22
C THR A 493 6.99 0.33 -7.71
N LYS A 494 7.16 1.40 -8.50
CA LYS A 494 7.26 1.28 -9.96
C LYS A 494 8.52 0.46 -10.31
N PRO A 495 8.49 -0.37 -11.36
CA PRO A 495 9.63 -1.21 -11.72
C PRO A 495 10.84 -0.35 -12.07
N LYS A 496 12.04 -0.82 -11.68
CA LYS A 496 13.31 -0.18 -12.03
C LYS A 496 13.66 -0.38 -13.50
N GLN A 497 13.30 -1.54 -14.04
CA GLN A 497 13.47 -1.85 -15.46
C GLN A 497 12.30 -1.24 -16.25
N PRO A 498 12.57 -0.58 -17.38
CA PRO A 498 11.51 -0.06 -18.23
C PRO A 498 10.61 -1.17 -18.76
N ILE A 499 9.32 -0.98 -18.57
CA ILE A 499 8.25 -1.83 -19.10
C ILE A 499 7.32 -0.92 -19.91
N ARG A 500 6.99 -1.35 -21.12
CA ARG A 500 6.08 -0.65 -22.04
C ARG A 500 4.97 -1.58 -22.49
N LEU A 501 3.81 -0.99 -22.75
CA LEU A 501 2.77 -1.60 -23.55
C LEU A 501 2.86 -1.00 -24.94
N ARG A 502 3.28 -1.79 -25.92
CA ARG A 502 3.18 -1.42 -27.34
C ARG A 502 1.77 -1.73 -27.78
N TYR A 503 1.04 -0.71 -28.24
CA TYR A 503 -0.37 -0.81 -28.57
C TYR A 503 -0.64 -0.38 -30.02
N LYS A 504 -1.65 -0.99 -30.62
CA LYS A 504 -2.24 -0.65 -31.91
C LYS A 504 -3.76 -0.51 -31.72
N PRO A 505 -4.37 0.62 -32.11
CA PRO A 505 -5.82 0.78 -32.05
C PRO A 505 -6.55 -0.34 -32.81
N ARG A 506 -7.59 -0.89 -32.20
CA ARG A 506 -8.48 -1.88 -32.82
C ARG A 506 -9.53 -1.19 -33.70
N ASP A 507 -9.94 -1.88 -34.76
CA ASP A 507 -11.19 -1.53 -35.42
C ASP A 507 -12.35 -1.99 -34.53
N LEU A 508 -13.06 -1.02 -33.95
CA LEU A 508 -14.15 -1.29 -33.01
C LEU A 508 -15.46 -1.68 -33.73
N LYS A 509 -15.52 -1.52 -35.06
CA LYS A 509 -16.70 -1.86 -35.88
C LYS A 509 -16.60 -3.24 -36.53
N ALA A 510 -15.39 -3.80 -36.59
CA ALA A 510 -15.11 -5.18 -37.03
C ALA A 510 -15.31 -6.15 -35.86
#